data_AF-A0A4Y2LSR1-F1
#
_entry.id   AF-A0A4Y2LSR1-F1
#
_cell.length_a   1.000
_cell.length_b   1.000
_cell.length_c   1.000
_cell.angle_alpha   90.00
_cell.angle_beta   90.00
_cell.angle_gamma   90.00
#
_symmetry.space_group_name_H-M   'P 1'
#
loop_
_entity.id
_entity.type
_entity.pdbx_description
1 polymer ?
#
loop_
_entity_poly.entity_id
_entity_poly.type
_entity_poly.pdbx_seq_one_letter_code
_entity_poly.pdbx_strand_id
1 'polypeptide(L)'
;MQVFFLSQDDKAHVPLGITAPNKQVPILIHAEYRVYLPDHDWVITERHKLIPSVYTGIVIAPKIPGQSKAVGYSGPTFVVIRSGKHSSSTANTHVQDFETLLTLKLFEQLVKTEEGLIKPVIIITVDGSPVENPRYQKVISFVINHFKRHDLDAIFIACNIPGRSAYNRVERRMAPLSRELSGLILSYDHYGSYLDENGRTIDEDMEKNNFAYAGKTLSEIWISISMDSYPVAATYVDSGKSNFLDMDWYSKYVQESQYLIQIVKCEEKKCCSPARSG
;
A
#
# COMPACT_ATOMS: atom_id res chain seq x y z
N MET A 1 -14.23 -12.49 14.13
CA MET A 1 -13.62 -11.16 14.43
C MET A 1 -13.91 -10.25 13.25
N GLN A 2 -14.55 -9.10 13.50
CA GLN A 2 -15.17 -8.25 12.47
C GLN A 2 -14.30 -7.07 12.00
N VAL A 3 -13.00 -7.08 12.32
CA VAL A 3 -12.05 -6.00 11.96
C VAL A 3 -11.06 -6.48 10.90
N PHE A 4 -10.85 -5.66 9.88
CA PHE A 4 -9.73 -5.74 8.94
C PHE A 4 -8.75 -4.60 9.22
N PHE A 5 -7.47 -4.92 9.40
CA PHE A 5 -6.42 -3.92 9.63
C PHE A 5 -5.36 -4.00 8.53
N LEU A 6 -5.15 -2.87 7.85
CA LEU A 6 -4.18 -2.68 6.78
C LEU A 6 -3.11 -1.65 7.18
N SER A 7 -1.89 -1.87 6.76
CA SER A 7 -0.79 -0.91 6.83
C SER A 7 -0.21 -0.69 5.43
N GLN A 8 0.00 0.56 5.05
CA GLN A 8 0.38 0.97 3.69
C GLN A 8 1.54 1.96 3.72
N ASP A 9 2.39 1.88 2.70
CA ASP A 9 3.44 2.85 2.38
C ASP A 9 3.81 2.82 0.88
N ASP A 10 4.29 3.95 0.34
CA ASP A 10 4.59 4.15 -1.08
C ASP A 10 5.97 4.75 -1.39
N LYS A 11 6.91 4.66 -0.45
CA LYS A 11 8.22 5.35 -0.52
C LYS A 11 9.27 4.74 -1.43
N ALA A 12 9.00 3.58 -2.04
CA ALA A 12 10.05 2.85 -2.73
C ALA A 12 10.32 3.28 -4.17
N HIS A 13 11.60 3.24 -4.52
CA HIS A 13 12.11 3.65 -5.83
C HIS A 13 13.15 2.64 -6.30
N VAL A 14 12.80 1.86 -7.32
CA VAL A 14 13.68 0.83 -7.88
C VAL A 14 14.19 1.32 -9.23
N PRO A 15 15.49 1.66 -9.36
CA PRO A 15 16.02 2.17 -10.62
C PRO A 15 16.12 1.06 -11.67
N LEU A 16 16.08 1.46 -12.95
CA LEU A 16 16.32 0.57 -14.09
C LEU A 16 17.73 0.81 -14.66
N GLY A 17 18.35 -0.24 -15.20
CA GLY A 17 19.65 -0.18 -15.89
C GLY A 17 20.88 0.03 -15.00
N ILE A 18 20.69 0.22 -13.70
CA ILE A 18 21.76 0.32 -12.71
C ILE A 18 21.48 -0.66 -11.57
N THR A 19 22.54 -1.10 -10.89
CA THR A 19 22.41 -1.93 -9.69
C THR A 19 21.64 -1.15 -8.63
N ALA A 20 20.60 -1.75 -8.05
CA ALA A 20 20.02 -1.19 -6.84
C ALA A 20 21.12 -1.15 -5.73
N PRO A 21 21.15 -0.09 -4.88
CA PRO A 21 22.21 0.10 -3.90
C PRO A 21 22.46 -1.14 -3.04
N ASN A 22 23.75 -1.37 -2.70
CA ASN A 22 24.17 -2.46 -1.81
C ASN A 22 23.44 -2.41 -0.47
N LYS A 23 23.08 -3.61 0.04
CA LYS A 23 22.62 -3.93 1.40
C LYS A 23 22.47 -2.72 2.33
N GLN A 24 21.24 -2.45 2.80
CA GLN A 24 21.16 -2.10 4.21
C GLN A 24 21.80 -3.25 5.00
N VAL A 25 22.93 -2.94 5.63
CA VAL A 25 23.68 -3.89 6.44
C VAL A 25 22.71 -4.46 7.48
N PRO A 26 22.60 -5.79 7.65
CA PRO A 26 21.77 -6.35 8.70
C PRO A 26 22.38 -5.94 10.03
N ILE A 27 21.94 -4.79 10.57
CA ILE A 27 22.17 -4.45 11.96
C ILE A 27 21.34 -5.47 12.75
N LEU A 28 22.03 -6.51 13.21
CA LEU A 28 21.62 -7.49 14.21
C LEU A 28 20.10 -7.71 14.29
N ILE A 29 19.56 -8.48 13.34
CA ILE A 29 18.14 -8.90 13.32
C ILE A 29 17.96 -10.05 14.33
N HIS A 30 18.24 -9.81 15.61
CA HIS A 30 17.97 -10.78 16.67
C HIS A 30 17.42 -10.14 17.96
N ALA A 31 16.32 -10.76 18.38
CA ALA A 31 15.75 -10.85 19.73
C ALA A 31 14.79 -9.75 20.24
N GLU A 32 14.90 -8.48 19.87
CA GLU A 32 13.91 -7.47 20.34
C GLU A 32 13.47 -6.53 19.21
N TYR A 33 12.25 -6.80 18.71
CA TYR A 33 11.55 -6.19 17.57
C TYR A 33 11.21 -4.69 17.74
N ARG A 34 12.22 -3.86 18.05
CA ARG A 34 12.18 -2.38 18.07
C ARG A 34 13.34 -1.82 17.24
N VAL A 35 13.41 -2.21 15.98
CA VAL A 35 14.43 -1.71 15.06
C VAL A 35 13.87 -0.52 14.29
N TYR A 36 14.54 0.62 14.40
CA TYR A 36 14.36 1.80 13.56
C TYR A 36 15.10 1.55 12.25
N LEU A 37 14.38 1.54 11.12
CA LEU A 37 15.00 1.51 9.80
C LEU A 37 15.27 2.97 9.37
N PRO A 38 16.48 3.31 8.91
CA PRO A 38 16.73 4.61 8.29
C PRO A 38 15.85 4.78 7.05
N ASP A 39 15.30 5.98 6.82
CA ASP A 39 14.49 6.31 5.63
C ASP A 39 15.17 5.77 4.36
N HIS A 40 14.41 5.02 3.57
CA HIS A 40 14.89 4.16 2.49
C HIS A 40 15.01 4.90 1.14
N ASP A 41 15.49 6.15 1.11
CA ASP A 41 15.71 6.86 -0.15
C ASP A 41 16.91 6.23 -0.89
N TRP A 42 16.64 5.26 -1.77
CA TRP A 42 17.66 4.72 -2.67
C TRP A 42 18.24 5.87 -3.52
N VAL A 43 19.56 5.94 -3.69
CA VAL A 43 20.20 6.98 -4.52
C VAL A 43 19.84 6.72 -5.99
N ILE A 44 19.16 7.69 -6.62
CA ILE A 44 18.39 7.54 -7.87
C ILE A 44 18.94 8.41 -9.01
N THR A 45 18.93 7.90 -10.23
CA THR A 45 18.85 8.72 -11.45
C THR A 45 17.38 9.05 -11.74
N GLU A 46 17.01 10.34 -11.78
CA GLU A 46 15.63 10.82 -11.58
C GLU A 46 14.55 10.28 -12.54
N ARG A 47 14.88 9.66 -13.68
CA ARG A 47 13.93 9.45 -14.79
C ARG A 47 13.49 8.01 -15.06
N HIS A 48 14.27 7.00 -14.69
CA HIS A 48 13.98 5.60 -15.02
C HIS A 48 13.89 4.72 -13.77
N LYS A 49 12.73 4.78 -13.11
CA LYS A 49 12.47 4.04 -11.87
C LYS A 49 11.08 3.45 -11.84
N LEU A 50 10.95 2.31 -11.17
CA LEU A 50 9.67 1.74 -10.73
C LEU A 50 9.34 2.26 -9.32
N ILE A 51 8.06 2.49 -9.07
CA ILE A 51 7.51 2.92 -7.78
C ILE A 51 6.57 1.83 -7.27
N PRO A 52 7.01 0.98 -6.35
CA PRO A 52 6.14 0.04 -5.65
C PRO A 52 5.37 0.72 -4.51
N SER A 53 4.06 0.47 -4.45
CA SER A 53 3.20 0.71 -3.29
C SER A 53 3.02 -0.61 -2.54
N VAL A 54 3.28 -0.63 -1.23
CA VAL A 54 3.27 -1.83 -0.40
C VAL A 54 2.10 -1.79 0.57
N TYR A 55 1.31 -2.87 0.60
CA TYR A 55 0.13 -3.02 1.43
C TYR A 55 0.25 -4.30 2.25
N THR A 56 0.11 -4.20 3.57
CA THR A 56 0.26 -5.34 4.49
C THR A 56 -0.96 -5.52 5.35
N GLY A 57 -1.59 -6.68 5.24
CA GLY A 57 -2.66 -7.10 6.14
C GLY A 57 -2.08 -7.44 7.50
N ILE A 58 -2.70 -6.96 8.57
CA ILE A 58 -2.27 -7.23 9.94
C ILE A 58 -3.18 -8.28 10.54
N VAL A 59 -2.60 -9.43 10.90
CA VAL A 59 -3.31 -10.50 11.61
C VAL A 59 -3.55 -10.05 13.05
N ILE A 60 -4.82 -10.09 13.46
CA ILE A 60 -5.24 -9.84 14.83
C ILE A 60 -5.67 -11.18 15.43
N ALA A 61 -5.07 -11.55 16.56
CA ALA A 61 -5.32 -12.82 17.22
C ALA A 61 -6.74 -12.87 17.79
N PRO A 62 -7.49 -13.95 17.57
CA PRO A 62 -8.79 -14.12 18.18
C PRO A 62 -8.63 -14.34 19.70
N LYS A 63 -9.57 -13.80 20.48
CA LYS A 63 -9.79 -14.13 21.92
C LYS A 63 -8.76 -13.60 22.93
N ILE A 64 -8.11 -12.47 22.65
CA ILE A 64 -7.33 -11.75 23.68
C ILE A 64 -7.60 -10.23 23.69
N PRO A 65 -8.86 -9.78 23.87
CA PRO A 65 -9.17 -8.35 23.90
C PRO A 65 -8.38 -7.63 25.01
N GLY A 66 -7.89 -6.42 24.73
CA GLY A 66 -7.19 -5.58 25.71
C GLY A 66 -5.72 -5.94 25.97
N GLN A 67 -5.19 -7.03 25.40
CA GLN A 67 -3.76 -7.32 25.47
C GLN A 67 -3.02 -6.74 24.26
N SER A 68 -1.91 -6.06 24.52
CA SER A 68 -1.07 -5.43 23.47
C SER A 68 -0.55 -6.41 22.41
N LYS A 69 -0.45 -7.71 22.75
CA LYS A 69 -0.02 -8.78 21.84
C LYS A 69 -1.11 -9.27 20.88
N ALA A 70 -2.36 -8.83 21.05
CA ALA A 70 -3.46 -9.26 20.19
C ALA A 70 -3.32 -8.73 18.76
N VAL A 71 -2.69 -7.57 18.58
CA VAL A 71 -2.44 -6.98 17.26
C VAL A 71 -1.01 -7.31 16.81
N GLY A 72 -0.89 -8.31 15.94
CA GLY A 72 0.40 -8.76 15.42
C GLY A 72 1.07 -7.76 14.49
N TYR A 73 2.26 -8.08 14.01
CA TYR A 73 2.99 -7.26 13.03
C TYR A 73 3.04 -7.91 11.64
N SER A 74 2.34 -9.04 11.48
CA SER A 74 2.48 -9.93 10.34
C SER A 74 1.16 -10.32 9.72
N GLY A 75 1.24 -10.65 8.43
CA GLY A 75 0.15 -11.07 7.58
C GLY A 75 0.57 -10.95 6.11
N PRO A 76 -0.37 -11.21 5.18
CA PRO A 76 -0.10 -11.18 3.76
C PRO A 76 0.30 -9.78 3.29
N THR A 77 1.17 -9.75 2.27
CA THR A 77 1.60 -8.51 1.62
C THR A 77 1.14 -8.49 0.17
N PHE A 78 0.64 -7.35 -0.26
CA PHE A 78 0.35 -7.02 -1.64
C PHE A 78 1.24 -5.86 -2.09
N VAL A 79 1.90 -5.99 -3.23
CA VAL A 79 2.78 -4.97 -3.79
C VAL A 79 2.30 -4.59 -5.19
N VAL A 80 2.10 -3.30 -5.40
CA VAL A 80 1.69 -2.77 -6.71
C VAL A 80 2.81 -1.96 -7.30
N ILE A 81 3.34 -2.39 -8.43
CA ILE A 81 4.50 -1.80 -9.08
C ILE A 81 4.03 -0.91 -10.22
N ARG A 82 4.48 0.33 -10.23
CA ARG A 82 4.16 1.32 -11.27
C ARG A 82 5.42 1.87 -11.91
N SER A 83 5.31 2.28 -13.17
CA SER A 83 6.34 3.10 -13.80
C SER A 83 6.36 4.49 -13.17
N GLY A 84 7.48 4.94 -12.61
CA GLY A 84 7.63 6.28 -12.05
C GLY A 84 7.44 7.43 -13.05
N LYS A 85 7.48 7.13 -14.35
CA LYS A 85 7.25 8.11 -15.43
C LYS A 85 5.80 8.12 -15.96
N HIS A 86 5.27 6.95 -16.31
CA HIS A 86 3.95 6.80 -16.94
C HIS A 86 2.78 6.56 -15.98
N SER A 87 3.04 6.24 -14.70
CA SER A 87 2.01 5.88 -13.74
C SER A 87 2.42 6.31 -12.33
N SER A 88 1.85 7.42 -11.84
CA SER A 88 2.19 7.95 -10.52
C SER A 88 1.38 7.27 -9.40
N SER A 89 2.01 7.09 -8.24
CA SER A 89 1.30 6.83 -6.98
C SER A 89 0.46 8.07 -6.64
N THR A 90 -0.86 7.91 -6.58
CA THR A 90 -1.82 8.95 -6.24
C THR A 90 -2.88 8.39 -5.31
N ALA A 91 -3.59 9.27 -4.61
CA ALA A 91 -4.73 8.87 -3.80
C ALA A 91 -5.75 8.00 -4.58
N ASN A 92 -5.96 8.26 -5.88
CA ASN A 92 -6.86 7.46 -6.72
C ASN A 92 -6.33 6.07 -7.05
N THR A 93 -5.02 5.93 -7.26
CA THR A 93 -4.44 4.61 -7.52
C THR A 93 -4.46 3.75 -6.26
N HIS A 94 -4.29 4.35 -5.07
CA HIS A 94 -4.46 3.62 -3.80
C HIS A 94 -5.88 3.08 -3.59
N VAL A 95 -6.92 3.79 -4.06
CA VAL A 95 -8.30 3.27 -4.06
C VAL A 95 -8.44 2.02 -4.91
N GLN A 96 -7.87 2.04 -6.11
CA GLN A 96 -7.94 0.91 -7.03
C GLN A 96 -7.16 -0.29 -6.50
N ASP A 97 -6.00 -0.03 -5.91
CA ASP A 97 -5.18 -1.05 -5.25
C ASP A 97 -5.92 -1.66 -4.07
N PHE A 98 -6.60 -0.83 -3.27
CA PHE A 98 -7.40 -1.29 -2.16
C PHE A 98 -8.55 -2.19 -2.64
N GLU A 99 -9.33 -1.76 -3.65
CA GLU A 99 -10.39 -2.60 -4.22
C GLU A 99 -9.84 -3.91 -4.79
N THR A 100 -8.67 -3.88 -5.44
CA THR A 100 -7.98 -5.09 -5.92
C THR A 100 -7.61 -5.99 -4.75
N LEU A 101 -7.02 -5.44 -3.69
CA LEU A 101 -6.63 -6.15 -2.47
C LEU A 101 -7.81 -6.88 -1.84
N LEU A 102 -9.00 -6.26 -1.77
CA LEU A 102 -10.20 -6.88 -1.21
C LEU A 102 -10.64 -8.14 -1.97
N THR A 103 -10.24 -8.28 -3.25
CA THR A 103 -10.55 -9.46 -4.08
C THR A 103 -9.48 -10.55 -4.04
N LEU A 104 -8.27 -10.24 -3.52
CA LEU A 104 -7.18 -11.20 -3.49
C LEU A 104 -7.50 -12.35 -2.52
N LYS A 105 -7.47 -13.59 -3.03
CA LYS A 105 -7.65 -14.80 -2.23
C LYS A 105 -6.72 -14.87 -1.02
N LEU A 106 -5.51 -14.32 -1.18
CA LEU A 106 -4.52 -14.20 -0.12
C LEU A 106 -5.03 -13.40 1.11
N PHE A 107 -5.86 -12.39 0.88
CA PHE A 107 -6.39 -11.52 1.93
C PHE A 107 -7.77 -11.95 2.42
N GLU A 108 -8.37 -12.96 1.80
CA GLU A 108 -9.77 -13.34 2.01
C GLU A 108 -10.13 -13.56 3.49
N GLN A 109 -9.31 -14.31 4.23
CA GLN A 109 -9.54 -14.57 5.67
C GLN A 109 -9.41 -13.31 6.54
N LEU A 110 -8.60 -12.34 6.11
CA LEU A 110 -8.42 -11.08 6.83
C LEU A 110 -9.50 -10.07 6.49
N VAL A 111 -9.97 -10.05 5.24
CA VAL A 111 -10.88 -9.04 4.73
C VAL A 111 -12.34 -9.44 4.89
N LYS A 112 -12.67 -10.73 4.75
CA LYS A 112 -14.05 -11.20 4.72
C LYS A 112 -14.49 -11.86 6.02
N THR A 113 -15.79 -11.78 6.30
CA THR A 113 -16.47 -12.56 7.34
C THR A 113 -16.68 -14.00 6.88
N GLU A 114 -17.20 -14.86 7.76
CA GLU A 114 -17.52 -16.24 7.43
C GLU A 114 -18.62 -16.33 6.35
N GLU A 115 -19.49 -15.32 6.27
CA GLU A 115 -20.51 -15.19 5.22
C GLU A 115 -19.95 -14.65 3.88
N GLY A 116 -18.64 -14.39 3.80
CA GLY A 116 -17.99 -13.87 2.59
C GLY A 116 -18.19 -12.37 2.34
N LEU A 117 -18.74 -11.62 3.31
CA LEU A 117 -18.88 -10.17 3.22
C LEU A 117 -17.62 -9.45 3.69
N ILE A 118 -17.33 -8.26 3.17
CA ILE A 118 -16.23 -7.43 3.70
C ILE A 118 -16.51 -7.13 5.17
N LYS A 119 -15.50 -7.32 6.02
CA LYS A 119 -15.56 -7.05 7.45
C LYS A 119 -16.00 -5.60 7.69
N PRO A 120 -16.95 -5.37 8.61
CA PRO A 120 -17.60 -4.08 8.73
C PRO A 120 -16.70 -2.97 9.29
N VAL A 121 -15.61 -3.32 9.97
CA VAL A 121 -14.68 -2.33 10.54
C VAL A 121 -13.34 -2.42 9.82
N ILE A 122 -12.90 -1.32 9.23
CA ILE A 122 -11.61 -1.21 8.54
C ILE A 122 -10.72 -0.21 9.27
N ILE A 123 -9.48 -0.60 9.53
CA ILE A 123 -8.44 0.28 10.07
C ILE A 123 -7.31 0.31 9.05
N ILE A 124 -6.84 1.50 8.70
CA ILE A 124 -5.71 1.70 7.80
C ILE A 124 -4.68 2.60 8.50
N THR A 125 -3.42 2.16 8.55
CA THR A 125 -2.30 3.01 8.96
C THR A 125 -1.43 3.33 7.76
N VAL A 126 -1.16 4.62 7.55
CA VAL A 126 -0.38 5.14 6.43
C VAL A 126 0.85 5.91 6.93
N ASP A 127 1.82 6.15 6.05
CA ASP A 127 3.01 6.91 6.43
C ASP A 127 2.66 8.39 6.67
N GLY A 128 1.84 8.96 5.79
CA GLY A 128 1.40 10.36 5.88
C GLY A 128 1.92 11.26 4.77
N SER A 129 2.39 10.67 3.66
CA SER A 129 2.72 11.40 2.42
C SER A 129 1.49 12.16 1.89
N PRO A 130 1.66 13.22 1.06
CA PRO A 130 0.54 14.02 0.57
C PRO A 130 -0.56 13.22 -0.16
N VAL A 131 -0.24 12.03 -0.68
CA VAL A 131 -1.17 11.17 -1.40
C VAL A 131 -1.97 10.24 -0.50
N GLU A 132 -1.52 9.98 0.72
CA GLU A 132 -2.17 9.07 1.68
C GLU A 132 -2.75 9.82 2.90
N ASN A 133 -2.32 11.06 3.13
CA ASN A 133 -2.58 11.72 4.39
C ASN A 133 -4.08 12.04 4.61
N PRO A 134 -4.63 11.66 5.78
CA PRO A 134 -6.05 11.79 6.10
C PRO A 134 -6.61 13.21 6.03
N ARG A 135 -5.78 14.25 6.13
CA ARG A 135 -6.28 15.63 6.08
C ARG A 135 -6.69 16.11 4.69
N TYR A 136 -6.32 15.39 3.63
CA TYR A 136 -6.54 15.85 2.27
C TYR A 136 -7.92 15.42 1.74
N GLN A 137 -8.68 16.36 1.21
CA GLN A 137 -10.04 16.15 0.70
C GLN A 137 -10.17 14.99 -0.29
N LYS A 138 -9.16 14.78 -1.15
CA LYS A 138 -9.14 13.64 -2.08
C LYS A 138 -9.15 12.30 -1.34
N VAL A 139 -8.28 12.14 -0.34
CA VAL A 139 -8.22 10.93 0.49
C VAL A 139 -9.56 10.73 1.18
N ILE A 140 -10.13 11.78 1.77
CA ILE A 140 -11.41 11.70 2.48
C ILE A 140 -12.53 11.24 1.56
N SER A 141 -12.64 11.81 0.37
CA SER A 141 -13.65 11.41 -0.62
C SER A 141 -13.57 9.93 -0.98
N PHE A 142 -12.36 9.36 -0.98
CA PHE A 142 -12.16 7.95 -1.22
C PHE A 142 -12.55 7.08 -0.03
N VAL A 143 -12.24 7.52 1.19
CA VAL A 143 -12.69 6.83 2.41
C VAL A 143 -14.23 6.77 2.46
N ILE A 144 -14.90 7.88 2.11
CA ILE A 144 -16.36 7.97 1.99
C ILE A 144 -16.87 6.93 0.98
N ASN A 145 -16.25 6.85 -0.19
CA ASN A 145 -16.66 5.92 -1.24
C ASN A 145 -16.52 4.46 -0.77
N HIS A 146 -15.39 4.09 -0.17
CA HIS A 146 -15.20 2.74 0.38
C HIS A 146 -16.22 2.43 1.48
N PHE A 147 -16.50 3.38 2.37
CA PHE A 147 -17.48 3.21 3.43
C PHE A 147 -18.87 2.90 2.89
N LYS A 148 -19.34 3.69 1.93
CA LYS A 148 -20.65 3.49 1.29
C LYS A 148 -20.70 2.20 0.48
N ARG A 149 -19.68 1.96 -0.35
CA ARG A 149 -19.64 0.83 -1.28
C ARG A 149 -19.67 -0.52 -0.57
N HIS A 150 -18.97 -0.64 0.55
CA HIS A 150 -18.83 -1.89 1.28
C HIS A 150 -19.74 -2.00 2.51
N ASP A 151 -20.67 -1.03 2.67
CA ASP A 151 -21.57 -0.93 3.82
C ASP A 151 -20.82 -1.12 5.15
N LEU A 152 -19.75 -0.35 5.32
CA LEU A 152 -18.89 -0.43 6.51
C LEU A 152 -19.60 0.19 7.71
N ASP A 153 -19.40 -0.38 8.90
CA ASP A 153 -19.84 0.22 10.14
C ASP A 153 -18.89 1.31 10.61
N ALA A 154 -17.60 1.10 10.38
CA ALA A 154 -16.57 2.08 10.68
C ALA A 154 -15.35 1.93 9.77
N ILE A 155 -14.75 3.07 9.44
CA ILE A 155 -13.44 3.12 8.79
C ILE A 155 -12.58 4.17 9.48
N PHE A 156 -11.33 3.79 9.77
CA PHE A 156 -10.34 4.63 10.41
C PHE A 156 -9.08 4.67 9.54
N ILE A 157 -8.59 5.87 9.23
CA ILE A 157 -7.29 6.06 8.58
C ILE A 157 -6.42 6.92 9.47
N ALA A 158 -5.37 6.33 10.05
CA ALA A 158 -4.41 7.03 10.87
C ALA A 158 -3.08 7.18 10.12
N CYS A 159 -2.50 8.38 10.13
CA CYS A 159 -1.14 8.57 9.63
C CYS A 159 -0.15 8.77 10.77
N ASN A 160 1.08 8.35 10.54
CA ASN A 160 2.14 8.61 11.50
C ASN A 160 2.54 10.09 11.48
N ILE A 161 2.93 10.59 12.64
CA ILE A 161 3.49 11.95 12.77
C ILE A 161 4.86 11.96 12.07
N PRO A 162 5.28 13.08 11.45
CA PRO A 162 6.63 13.23 10.92
C PRO A 162 7.72 12.75 11.90
N GLY A 163 8.70 11.99 11.40
CA GLY A 163 9.73 11.35 12.24
C GLY A 163 9.28 10.10 13.00
N ARG A 164 8.02 9.66 12.82
CA ARG A 164 7.50 8.38 13.31
C ARG A 164 7.15 7.39 12.19
N SER A 165 7.41 7.75 10.92
CA SER A 165 7.22 6.88 9.74
C SER A 165 7.88 5.52 9.90
N ALA A 166 9.10 5.46 10.43
CA ALA A 166 9.84 4.22 10.70
C ALA A 166 9.13 3.22 11.64
N TYR A 167 8.07 3.65 12.35
CA TYR A 167 7.24 2.77 13.19
C TYR A 167 5.98 2.25 12.47
N ASN A 168 5.75 2.65 11.22
CA ASN A 168 4.68 2.11 10.39
C ASN A 168 4.90 0.60 10.23
N ARG A 169 3.83 -0.19 10.36
CA ARG A 169 3.97 -1.66 10.44
C ARG A 169 4.47 -2.26 9.12
N VAL A 170 4.14 -1.61 8.01
CA VAL A 170 4.59 -1.94 6.65
C VAL A 170 6.10 -1.76 6.46
N GLU A 171 6.78 -0.89 7.20
CA GLU A 171 8.24 -0.68 7.10
C GLU A 171 9.02 -1.99 7.32
N ARG A 172 8.47 -2.87 8.17
CA ARG A 172 9.04 -4.19 8.43
C ARG A 172 9.05 -5.10 7.19
N ARG A 173 8.20 -4.84 6.20
CA ARG A 173 8.15 -5.55 4.92
C ARG A 173 9.13 -5.00 3.90
N MET A 174 9.58 -3.76 4.07
CA MET A 174 10.53 -3.15 3.16
C MET A 174 11.89 -3.83 3.22
N ALA A 175 12.34 -4.26 4.40
CA ALA A 175 13.62 -4.95 4.57
C ALA A 175 13.78 -6.24 3.73
N PRO A 176 12.87 -7.24 3.82
CA PRO A 176 12.97 -8.44 2.97
C PRO A 176 12.77 -8.13 1.47
N LEU A 177 11.88 -7.20 1.10
CA LEU A 177 11.71 -6.79 -0.30
C LEU A 177 12.98 -6.15 -0.88
N SER A 178 13.63 -5.29 -0.09
CA SER A 178 14.88 -4.60 -0.43
C SER A 178 16.07 -5.56 -0.54
N ARG A 179 16.09 -6.61 0.29
CA ARG A 179 17.15 -7.63 0.22
C ARG A 179 17.23 -8.29 -1.15
N GLU A 180 16.08 -8.60 -1.75
CA GLU A 180 16.03 -9.23 -3.08
C GLU A 180 16.42 -8.26 -4.21
N LEU A 181 16.37 -6.95 -3.96
CA LEU A 181 16.87 -5.94 -4.91
C LEU A 181 18.40 -5.82 -4.89
N SER A 182 19.08 -6.22 -3.81
CA SER A 182 20.51 -6.00 -3.64
C SER A 182 21.32 -6.70 -4.75
N GLY A 183 21.96 -5.91 -5.62
CA GLY A 183 22.74 -6.43 -6.75
C GLY A 183 21.90 -6.82 -7.96
N LEU A 184 20.57 -6.66 -7.90
CA LEU A 184 19.69 -6.82 -9.05
C LEU A 184 19.86 -5.63 -10.01
N ILE A 185 19.95 -5.95 -11.29
CA ILE A 185 19.87 -4.97 -12.38
C ILE A 185 18.63 -5.33 -13.18
N LEU A 186 17.63 -4.45 -13.14
CA LEU A 186 16.46 -4.57 -14.02
C LEU A 186 16.81 -3.98 -15.38
N SER A 187 16.58 -4.74 -16.45
CA SER A 187 16.79 -4.24 -17.82
C SER A 187 15.87 -3.05 -18.08
N TYR A 188 16.46 -1.99 -18.64
CA TYR A 188 15.70 -0.81 -19.05
C TYR A 188 15.33 -0.86 -20.53
N ASP A 189 16.02 -1.67 -21.34
CA ASP A 189 16.02 -1.66 -22.81
C ASP A 189 15.73 -3.04 -23.42
N HIS A 190 15.00 -3.90 -22.72
CA HIS A 190 14.75 -5.29 -23.12
C HIS A 190 14.28 -5.46 -24.58
N TYR A 191 13.41 -4.56 -25.06
CA TYR A 191 12.88 -4.56 -26.43
C TYR A 191 13.66 -3.65 -27.41
N GLY A 192 14.72 -3.00 -26.94
CA GLY A 192 15.52 -2.06 -27.72
C GLY A 192 15.69 -0.71 -27.02
N SER A 193 16.63 0.08 -27.54
CA SER A 193 16.88 1.44 -27.06
C SER A 193 15.79 2.39 -27.50
N TYR A 194 15.22 3.10 -26.54
CA TYR A 194 14.18 4.12 -26.70
C TYR A 194 14.68 5.50 -26.26
N LEU A 195 15.99 5.64 -26.03
CA LEU A 195 16.64 6.85 -25.58
C LEU A 195 17.59 7.41 -26.65
N ASP A 196 17.64 8.74 -26.78
CA ASP A 196 18.69 9.44 -27.53
C ASP A 196 20.02 9.48 -26.77
N GLU A 197 21.05 10.04 -27.40
CA GLU A 197 22.39 10.22 -26.82
C GLU A 197 22.40 11.10 -25.55
N ASN A 198 21.32 11.86 -25.31
CA ASN A 198 21.13 12.71 -24.12
C ASN A 198 20.24 12.04 -23.06
N GLY A 199 19.84 10.78 -23.24
CA GLY A 199 18.96 10.05 -22.32
C GLY A 199 17.51 10.55 -22.33
N ARG A 200 17.05 11.16 -23.43
CA ARG A 200 15.66 11.57 -23.64
C ARG A 200 14.92 10.50 -24.43
N THR A 201 13.66 10.30 -24.09
CA THR A 201 12.80 9.33 -24.77
C THR A 201 12.50 9.76 -26.19
N ILE A 202 12.82 8.88 -27.14
CA ILE A 202 12.50 9.04 -28.57
C ILE A 202 11.35 8.12 -29.00
N ASP A 203 11.03 7.09 -28.20
CA ASP A 203 9.92 6.17 -28.44
C ASP A 203 9.19 5.88 -27.10
N GLU A 204 8.05 6.54 -26.90
CA GLU A 204 7.26 6.40 -25.66
C GLU A 204 6.59 5.03 -25.52
N ASP A 205 6.24 4.37 -26.62
CA ASP A 205 5.54 3.08 -26.56
C ASP A 205 6.52 1.95 -26.28
N MET A 206 7.72 2.01 -26.86
CA MET A 206 8.83 1.13 -26.49
C MET A 206 9.26 1.35 -25.04
N GLU A 207 9.31 2.60 -24.58
CA GLU A 207 9.58 2.93 -23.16
C GLU A 207 8.55 2.26 -22.23
N LYS A 208 7.24 2.40 -22.49
CA LYS A 208 6.19 1.74 -21.70
C LYS A 208 6.34 0.22 -21.69
N ASN A 209 6.62 -0.39 -22.83
CA ASN A 209 6.82 -1.84 -22.94
C ASN A 209 8.01 -2.32 -22.10
N ASN A 210 9.10 -1.56 -22.10
CA ASN A 210 10.28 -1.84 -21.28
C ASN A 210 9.99 -1.67 -19.78
N PHE A 211 9.26 -0.62 -19.38
CA PHE A 211 8.80 -0.46 -18.00
C PHE A 211 7.90 -1.61 -17.55
N ALA A 212 6.97 -2.03 -18.41
CA ALA A 212 6.09 -3.15 -18.13
C ALA A 212 6.85 -4.47 -17.99
N TYR A 213 7.88 -4.69 -18.82
CA TYR A 213 8.77 -5.85 -18.69
C TYR A 213 9.52 -5.81 -17.35
N ALA A 214 10.21 -4.71 -17.03
CA ALA A 214 10.94 -4.57 -15.78
C ALA A 214 10.04 -4.73 -14.55
N GLY A 215 8.84 -4.14 -14.59
CA GLY A 215 7.85 -4.23 -13.53
C GLY A 215 7.31 -5.65 -13.33
N LYS A 216 7.06 -6.39 -14.42
CA LYS A 216 6.65 -7.80 -14.36
C LYS A 216 7.77 -8.68 -13.79
N THR A 217 9.00 -8.50 -14.26
CA THR A 217 10.17 -9.21 -13.71
C THR A 217 10.31 -8.96 -12.21
N LEU A 218 10.17 -7.72 -11.77
CA LEU A 218 10.20 -7.40 -10.35
C LEU A 218 9.05 -8.04 -9.57
N SER A 219 7.83 -8.09 -10.15
CA SER A 219 6.69 -8.76 -9.54
C SER A 219 6.93 -10.27 -9.35
N GLU A 220 7.55 -10.94 -10.33
CA GLU A 220 7.87 -12.37 -10.26
C GLU A 220 8.88 -12.66 -9.14
N ILE A 221 9.92 -11.82 -9.02
CA ILE A 221 10.91 -11.91 -7.94
C ILE A 221 10.20 -11.82 -6.58
N TRP A 222 9.35 -10.82 -6.37
CA TRP A 222 8.67 -10.65 -5.08
C TRP A 222 7.56 -11.66 -4.82
N ILE A 223 6.88 -12.20 -5.83
CA ILE A 223 5.91 -13.31 -5.63
C ILE A 223 6.61 -14.57 -5.11
N SER A 224 7.88 -14.77 -5.48
CA SER A 224 8.65 -15.95 -5.06
C SER A 224 9.05 -15.96 -3.58
N ILE A 225 8.90 -14.84 -2.87
CA ILE A 225 9.29 -14.74 -1.46
C ILE A 225 8.12 -15.04 -0.52
N SER A 226 8.46 -15.51 0.68
CA SER A 226 7.54 -15.58 1.82
C SER A 226 8.06 -14.71 2.96
N MET A 227 7.19 -13.88 3.54
CA MET A 227 7.52 -13.01 4.67
C MET A 227 6.73 -13.45 5.91
N ASP A 228 7.42 -13.83 6.99
CA ASP A 228 6.81 -14.38 8.21
C ASP A 228 5.87 -15.57 7.95
N SER A 229 6.20 -16.42 6.98
CA SER A 229 5.36 -17.53 6.50
C SER A 229 4.07 -17.12 5.79
N TYR A 230 3.89 -15.83 5.49
CA TYR A 230 2.84 -15.35 4.59
C TYR A 230 3.39 -15.16 3.18
N PRO A 231 2.66 -15.57 2.14
CA PRO A 231 3.09 -15.33 0.77
C PRO A 231 2.86 -13.87 0.38
N VAL A 232 3.49 -13.47 -0.72
CA VAL A 232 3.42 -12.12 -1.27
C VAL A 232 2.68 -12.16 -2.59
N ALA A 233 1.72 -11.25 -2.77
CA ALA A 233 1.17 -10.95 -4.07
C ALA A 233 1.89 -9.71 -4.61
N ALA A 234 2.35 -9.73 -5.85
CA ALA A 234 2.89 -8.55 -6.51
C ALA A 234 2.38 -8.46 -7.95
N THR A 235 2.13 -7.24 -8.43
CA THR A 235 1.68 -7.03 -9.81
C THR A 235 2.18 -5.70 -10.35
N TYR A 236 2.47 -5.65 -11.65
CA TYR A 236 2.67 -4.40 -12.38
C TYR A 236 1.33 -3.87 -12.89
N VAL A 237 1.09 -2.56 -12.79
CA VAL A 237 -0.13 -1.91 -13.30
C VAL A 237 0.20 -0.66 -14.12
N ASP A 238 -0.44 -0.57 -15.28
CA ASP A 238 -0.52 0.67 -16.07
C ASP A 238 -1.74 1.49 -15.62
N SER A 239 -1.60 2.81 -15.71
CA SER A 239 -2.43 3.83 -15.07
C SER A 239 -3.96 3.58 -15.13
N GLY A 240 -4.64 3.80 -14.00
CA GLY A 240 -6.09 3.69 -13.89
C GLY A 240 -6.81 5.04 -13.99
N LYS A 241 -8.07 5.00 -14.47
CA LYS A 241 -8.94 6.18 -14.64
C LYS A 241 -9.37 6.80 -13.30
N SER A 242 -9.63 8.10 -13.32
CA SER A 242 -10.10 8.90 -12.18
C SER A 242 -11.59 8.70 -11.90
N ASN A 243 -11.98 8.63 -10.62
CA ASN A 243 -13.38 8.80 -10.21
C ASN A 243 -13.58 10.02 -9.31
N PHE A 244 -14.80 10.54 -9.35
CA PHE A 244 -15.25 11.84 -8.83
C PHE A 244 -15.63 11.84 -7.33
N LEU A 245 -15.65 13.05 -6.74
CA LEU A 245 -16.01 13.34 -5.35
C LEU A 245 -17.53 13.32 -5.09
N ASP A 246 -17.91 12.94 -3.86
CA ASP A 246 -19.23 13.14 -3.27
C ASP A 246 -19.10 14.07 -2.04
N MET A 247 -19.50 15.33 -2.20
CA MET A 247 -19.29 16.40 -1.22
C MET A 247 -20.37 16.46 -0.11
N ASP A 248 -21.57 15.91 -0.35
CA ASP A 248 -22.70 16.04 0.56
C ASP A 248 -22.54 15.21 1.83
N TRP A 249 -21.73 14.15 1.76
CA TRP A 249 -21.54 13.22 2.86
C TRP A 249 -20.42 13.63 3.82
N TYR A 250 -19.48 14.45 3.35
CA TYR A 250 -18.34 14.95 4.12
C TYR A 250 -18.78 15.68 5.40
N SER A 251 -19.72 16.63 5.27
CA SER A 251 -20.11 17.54 6.35
C SER A 251 -20.87 16.88 7.51
N LYS A 252 -21.47 15.70 7.29
CA LYS A 252 -22.35 15.05 8.27
C LYS A 252 -21.70 13.87 9.01
N TYR A 253 -20.74 13.18 8.40
CA TYR A 253 -20.25 11.88 8.91
C TYR A 253 -18.74 11.80 9.11
N VAL A 254 -17.97 12.71 8.54
CA VAL A 254 -16.51 12.70 8.65
C VAL A 254 -16.10 13.41 9.92
N GLN A 255 -15.36 12.70 10.78
CA GLN A 255 -14.57 13.30 11.84
C GLN A 255 -13.11 13.25 11.42
N GLU A 256 -12.45 14.41 11.34
CA GLU A 256 -11.06 14.51 10.92
C GLU A 256 -10.21 15.27 11.95
N SER A 257 -8.94 14.90 11.98
CA SER A 257 -7.87 15.64 12.62
C SER A 257 -6.66 15.64 11.71
N GLN A 258 -5.58 16.30 12.13
CA GLN A 258 -4.32 16.32 11.39
C GLN A 258 -3.76 14.91 11.06
N TYR A 259 -4.09 13.90 11.86
CA TYR A 259 -3.51 12.56 11.76
C TYR A 259 -4.52 11.40 11.69
N LEU A 260 -5.81 11.69 11.64
CA LEU A 260 -6.87 10.68 11.68
C LEU A 260 -8.09 11.14 10.89
N ILE A 261 -8.61 10.29 10.01
CA ILE A 261 -10.02 10.30 9.60
C ILE A 261 -10.73 9.16 10.31
N GLN A 262 -11.92 9.45 10.82
CA GLN A 262 -12.88 8.49 11.30
C GLN A 262 -14.22 8.72 10.63
N ILE A 263 -14.81 7.64 10.13
CA ILE A 263 -16.22 7.63 9.72
C ILE A 263 -16.90 6.42 10.33
N VAL A 264 -18.06 6.63 10.94
CA VAL A 264 -18.85 5.61 11.64
C VAL A 264 -20.31 5.75 11.23
N LYS A 265 -21.01 4.61 11.09
CA LYS A 265 -22.46 4.61 10.82
C LYS A 265 -23.19 5.40 11.90
N CYS A 266 -24.17 6.20 11.50
CA CYS A 266 -25.10 6.81 12.44
C CYS A 266 -26.23 5.85 12.79
N GLU A 267 -26.95 6.15 13.88
CA GLU A 267 -28.11 5.36 14.32
C GLU A 267 -29.38 5.64 13.50
N GLU A 268 -29.35 6.64 12.60
CA GLU A 268 -30.49 7.01 11.77
C GLU A 268 -30.72 5.96 10.66
N LYS A 269 -31.74 5.11 10.82
CA LYS A 269 -32.12 4.06 9.84
C LYS A 269 -32.44 4.58 8.43
N LYS A 270 -32.80 5.87 8.30
CA LYS A 270 -33.03 6.52 6.99
C LYS A 270 -31.72 6.84 6.27
N CYS A 271 -30.59 6.88 7.00
CA CYS A 271 -29.29 7.17 6.44
C CYS A 271 -28.38 5.93 6.37
N CYS A 272 -28.31 5.13 7.45
CA CYS A 272 -27.42 3.98 7.53
C CYS A 272 -28.23 2.70 7.75
N SER A 273 -27.74 1.62 7.13
CA SER A 273 -28.20 0.26 7.44
C SER A 273 -27.86 -0.12 8.89
N PRO A 274 -28.50 -1.16 9.47
CA PRO A 274 -28.10 -1.67 10.77
C PRO A 274 -26.61 -2.05 10.82
N ALA A 275 -25.97 -1.81 11.96
CA ALA A 275 -24.58 -2.19 12.17
C ALA A 275 -24.42 -3.72 12.10
N ARG A 276 -23.38 -4.18 11.42
CA ARG A 276 -22.99 -5.59 11.27
C ARG A 276 -21.95 -6.02 12.30
N SER A 277 -21.35 -5.09 13.04
CA SER A 277 -20.29 -5.29 14.03
C SER A 277 -20.81 -5.53 15.46
N GLY A 278 -22.12 -5.77 15.60
CA GLY A 278 -22.76 -6.11 16.87
C GLY A 278 -22.46 -7.53 17.33
#